data_AF-A0A7J9KQC4-F1
#
_entry.id   AF-A0A7J9KQC4-F1
#
_cell.length_a   1.000
_cell.length_b   1.000
_cell.length_c   1.000
_cell.angle_alpha   90.00
_cell.angle_beta   90.00
_cell.angle_gamma   90.00
#
_symmetry.space_group_name_H-M   'P 1'
#
loop_
_entity.id
_entity.type
_entity.pdbx_description
1 polymer ?
#
loop_
_entity_poly.entity_id
_entity_poly.type
_entity_poly.pdbx_seq_one_letter_code
_entity_poly.pdbx_strand_id
1 'polypeptide(L)'
;MTHILREVEKPELNKKETCDAVTIIETPPMVVVGVVGYIKTPRGLRTLGSVWAQHLSEEVKRRFYKHWCKSKKKAFTKYSKKLETEDGKMTFNCSWKNRKNIAL
;
A
#
# COMPACT_ATOMS: atom_id res chain seq x y z
N MET A 1 -20.02 15.60 3.92
CA MET A 1 -20.23 16.33 2.66
C MET A 1 -20.65 17.74 3.02
N THR A 2 -19.94 18.74 2.52
CA THR A 2 -20.12 20.16 2.87
C THR A 2 -20.13 21.01 1.59
N HIS A 3 -20.35 22.31 1.72
CA HIS A 3 -20.20 23.27 0.63
C HIS A 3 -19.05 24.24 0.97
N ILE A 4 -18.36 24.74 -0.05
CA ILE A 4 -17.37 25.81 0.08
C ILE A 4 -17.81 27.00 -0.78
N LEU A 5 -17.48 28.19 -0.32
CA LEU A 5 -17.51 29.39 -1.14
C LEU A 5 -16.14 29.57 -1.76
N ARG A 6 -16.08 29.76 -3.08
CA ARG A 6 -14.85 30.14 -3.78
C ARG A 6 -15.16 31.19 -4.83
N GLU A 7 -14.17 32.03 -5.10
CA GLU A 7 -14.20 32.91 -6.25
C GLU A 7 -13.89 32.09 -7.51
N VAL A 8 -14.67 32.32 -8.57
CA VAL A 8 -14.53 31.58 -9.84
C VAL A 8 -13.78 32.42 -10.87
N GLU A 9 -12.70 31.83 -11.39
CA GLU A 9 -12.00 32.31 -12.59
C GLU A 9 -12.52 31.55 -13.81
N LYS A 10 -13.66 31.97 -14.35
CA LYS A 10 -14.24 31.45 -15.60
C LYS A 10 -14.78 32.62 -16.43
N PRO A 11 -14.57 32.66 -17.75
CA PRO A 11 -14.87 33.81 -18.60
C PRO A 11 -16.30 34.38 -18.46
N GLU A 12 -17.31 33.55 -18.18
CA GLU A 12 -18.72 33.94 -18.05
C GLU A 12 -19.14 34.38 -16.63
N LEU A 13 -18.38 33.99 -15.60
CA LEU A 13 -18.71 34.17 -14.18
C LEU A 13 -17.52 34.70 -13.37
N ASN A 14 -16.65 35.47 -14.03
CA ASN A 14 -15.43 35.99 -13.43
C ASN A 14 -15.74 36.82 -12.18
N LYS A 15 -14.98 36.54 -11.11
CA LYS A 15 -15.00 37.28 -9.83
C LYS A 15 -16.33 37.24 -9.07
N LYS A 16 -17.15 36.21 -9.32
CA LYS A 16 -18.36 35.94 -8.53
C LYS A 16 -18.08 34.80 -7.55
N GLU A 17 -18.71 34.89 -6.38
CA GLU A 17 -18.73 33.81 -5.40
C GLU A 17 -19.72 32.72 -5.84
N THR A 18 -19.26 31.47 -5.89
CA THR A 18 -20.16 30.32 -6.11
C THR A 18 -20.02 29.30 -5.00
N CYS A 19 -21.14 28.69 -4.62
CA CYS A 19 -21.19 27.58 -3.67
C CYS A 19 -20.94 26.25 -4.41
N ASP A 20 -19.79 25.62 -4.16
CA ASP A 20 -19.45 24.31 -4.69
C ASP A 20 -19.62 23.23 -3.61
N ALA A 21 -20.22 22.10 -3.98
CA ALA A 21 -20.33 20.94 -3.10
C ALA A 21 -19.00 20.17 -3.06
N VAL A 22 -18.50 19.88 -1.86
CA VAL A 22 -17.23 19.19 -1.64
C VAL A 22 -17.38 18.05 -0.65
N THR A 23 -16.65 16.97 -0.90
CA THR A 23 -16.51 15.85 0.03
C THR A 23 -15.23 16.00 0.84
N ILE A 24 -15.36 16.09 2.15
CA ILE A 24 -14.22 16.03 3.07
C ILE A 24 -13.80 14.56 3.17
N ILE A 25 -12.55 14.27 2.80
CA ILE A 25 -11.96 12.93 2.87
C ILE A 25 -10.89 12.96 3.96
N GLU A 26 -11.05 12.12 4.98
CA GLU A 26 -9.98 11.88 5.95
C GLU A 26 -8.92 10.99 5.32
N THR A 27 -7.70 11.52 5.20
CA THR A 27 -6.55 10.79 4.65
C THR A 27 -5.49 10.56 5.74
N PRO A 28 -5.67 9.53 6.60
CA PRO A 28 -4.65 9.17 7.58
C PRO A 28 -3.35 8.74 6.87
N PRO A 29 -2.19 8.85 7.54
CA PRO A 29 -0.91 8.47 6.96
C PRO A 29 -0.91 7.00 6.53
N MET A 30 -0.49 6.73 5.30
CA MET A 30 -0.42 5.37 4.76
C MET A 30 0.86 4.67 5.20
N VAL A 31 0.73 3.47 5.77
CA VAL A 31 1.88 2.63 6.17
C VAL A 31 2.23 1.65 5.05
N VAL A 32 3.44 1.76 4.51
CA VAL A 32 3.96 0.85 3.49
C VAL A 32 4.48 -0.43 4.14
N VAL A 33 3.97 -1.58 3.72
CA VAL A 33 4.20 -2.89 4.38
C VAL A 33 4.97 -3.88 3.52
N GLY A 34 5.19 -3.57 2.26
CA GLY A 34 5.88 -4.44 1.31
C GLY A 34 5.93 -3.86 -0.10
N VAL A 35 6.67 -4.53 -0.97
CA VAL A 35 6.86 -4.17 -2.38
C VAL A 35 6.55 -5.37 -3.26
N VAL A 36 5.86 -5.15 -4.37
CA VAL A 36 5.56 -6.18 -5.36
C VAL A 36 6.32 -5.86 -6.64
N GLY A 37 7.12 -6.82 -7.12
CA GLY A 37 7.80 -6.71 -8.41
C GLY A 37 6.88 -7.18 -9.53
N TYR A 38 6.76 -6.36 -10.58
CA TYR A 38 6.04 -6.70 -11.80
C TYR A 38 7.02 -6.82 -12.96
N ILE A 39 6.77 -7.78 -13.85
CA ILE A 39 7.53 -7.96 -15.10
C ILE A 39 6.59 -7.80 -16.30
N LYS A 40 7.08 -7.15 -17.36
CA LYS A 40 6.34 -7.01 -18.61
C LYS A 40 6.38 -8.32 -19.38
N THR A 41 5.21 -8.92 -19.59
CA THR A 41 5.01 -10.10 -20.44
C THR A 41 4.21 -9.69 -21.68
N PRO A 42 4.22 -10.46 -22.79
CA PRO A 42 3.44 -10.12 -23.98
C PRO A 42 1.93 -10.03 -23.72
N ARG A 43 1.44 -10.64 -22.64
CA ARG A 43 0.02 -10.57 -22.22
C ARG A 43 -0.25 -9.48 -21.17
N GLY A 44 0.73 -8.64 -20.85
CA GLY A 44 0.62 -7.59 -19.83
C GLY A 44 1.60 -7.76 -18.66
N LEU A 45 1.38 -7.01 -17.58
CA LEU A 45 2.22 -7.09 -16.39
C LEU A 45 1.88 -8.33 -15.56
N ARG A 46 2.89 -9.12 -15.21
CA ARG A 46 2.75 -10.28 -14.31
C ARG A 46 3.46 -10.01 -12.99
N THR A 47 2.87 -10.45 -11.88
CA THR A 47 3.53 -10.44 -10.57
C THR A 47 4.67 -11.47 -10.54
N LEU A 48 5.88 -11.02 -10.24
CA LEU A 48 7.03 -11.90 -10.04
C LEU A 48 7.10 -12.39 -8.59
N GLY A 49 6.83 -11.49 -7.64
CA GLY A 49 6.73 -11.83 -6.22
C GLY A 49 6.65 -10.61 -5.29
N SER A 50 6.12 -10.82 -4.09
CA SER A 50 5.98 -9.79 -3.04
C SER A 50 7.06 -9.91 -1.97
N VAL A 51 7.73 -8.82 -1.61
CA VAL A 51 8.63 -8.73 -0.45
C VAL A 51 7.87 -8.00 0.65
N TRP A 52 7.82 -8.56 1.84
CA TRP A 52 7.15 -7.96 3.00
C TRP A 52 8.16 -7.45 4.02
N ALA A 53 7.77 -6.41 4.77
CA ALA A 53 8.53 -5.92 5.91
C ALA A 53 8.65 -6.98 7.01
N GLN A 54 9.74 -6.94 7.77
CA GLN A 54 9.99 -7.88 8.87
C GLN A 54 8.99 -7.70 10.02
N HIS A 55 8.76 -6.45 10.40
CA HIS A 55 7.88 -6.06 11.48
C HIS A 55 6.59 -5.47 10.90
N LEU A 56 5.48 -6.18 11.10
CA LEU A 56 4.15 -5.80 10.65
C LEU A 56 3.27 -5.50 11.87
N SER A 57 2.61 -4.34 11.85
CA SER A 57 1.65 -3.94 12.89
C SER A 57 0.44 -4.89 12.94
N GLU A 58 -0.23 -4.95 14.09
CA GLU A 58 -1.41 -5.82 14.27
C GLU A 58 -2.58 -5.37 13.37
N GLU A 59 -2.71 -4.08 13.12
CA GLU A 59 -3.74 -3.51 12.22
C GLU A 59 -3.64 -4.07 10.80
N VAL A 60 -2.41 -4.24 10.30
CA VAL A 60 -2.15 -4.86 9.00
C VAL A 60 -2.48 -6.35 9.05
N LYS A 61 -2.07 -7.04 10.12
CA LYS A 61 -2.40 -8.47 10.31
C LYS A 61 -3.92 -8.70 10.38
N ARG A 62 -4.69 -7.75 10.93
CA ARG A 62 -6.16 -7.80 11.00
C ARG A 62 -6.82 -7.88 9.62
N ARG A 63 -6.20 -7.28 8.59
CA ARG A 63 -6.71 -7.33 7.20
C ARG A 63 -6.68 -8.74 6.61
N PHE A 64 -5.86 -9.66 7.13
CA PHE A 64 -5.72 -11.02 6.59
C PHE A 64 -6.73 -12.03 7.13
N TYR A 65 -7.59 -11.65 8.09
CA TYR A 65 -8.61 -12.54 8.63
C TYR A 65 -9.98 -11.87 8.61
N LYS A 66 -10.96 -12.53 7.98
CA LYS A 66 -12.36 -12.09 8.03
C LYS A 66 -12.93 -12.12 9.45
N HIS A 67 -12.51 -13.09 10.27
CA HIS A 67 -12.89 -13.21 11.69
C HIS A 67 -11.67 -13.19 12.60
N TRP A 68 -11.14 -11.99 12.85
CA TRP A 68 -9.91 -11.78 13.61
C TRP A 68 -9.94 -12.35 15.03
N CYS A 69 -10.98 -12.03 15.82
CA CYS A 69 -11.05 -12.42 17.24
C CYS A 69 -11.16 -13.93 17.45
N LYS A 70 -11.72 -14.66 16.48
CA LYS A 70 -11.83 -16.14 16.51
C LYS A 70 -10.62 -16.84 15.88
N SER A 71 -9.68 -16.08 15.31
CA SER A 71 -8.52 -16.63 14.60
C SER A 71 -7.33 -16.81 15.53
N LYS A 72 -6.43 -17.73 15.17
CA LYS A 72 -5.15 -17.95 15.90
C LYS A 72 -4.10 -16.86 15.67
N LYS A 73 -4.43 -15.81 14.88
CA LYS A 73 -3.57 -14.66 14.56
C LYS A 73 -2.14 -15.01 14.08
N LYS A 74 -1.97 -16.09 13.31
CA LYS A 74 -0.65 -16.61 12.89
C LYS A 74 -0.08 -15.97 11.62
N ALA A 75 -0.69 -14.90 11.10
CA ALA A 75 -0.23 -14.26 9.86
C ALA A 75 1.19 -13.70 10.04
N PHE A 76 2.06 -13.93 9.05
CA PHE A 76 3.46 -13.49 9.01
C PHE A 76 4.39 -14.00 10.12
N THR A 77 3.91 -14.81 11.07
CA THR A 77 4.73 -15.34 12.17
C THR A 77 5.94 -16.15 11.69
N LYS A 78 5.76 -17.03 10.70
CA LYS A 78 6.87 -17.78 10.08
C LYS A 78 7.79 -16.88 9.26
N TYR A 79 7.23 -15.86 8.61
CA TYR A 79 7.98 -14.96 7.74
C TYR A 79 8.92 -14.07 8.56
N SER A 80 8.44 -13.48 9.67
CA SER A 80 9.27 -12.70 10.59
C SER A 80 10.38 -13.55 11.20
N LYS A 81 10.08 -14.79 11.63
CA LYS A 81 11.09 -15.73 12.15
C LYS A 81 12.13 -16.12 11.11
N LYS A 82 11.73 -16.32 9.84
CA LYS A 82 12.68 -16.61 8.77
C LYS A 82 13.66 -15.44 8.57
N LEU A 83 13.22 -14.20 8.74
CA LEU A 83 14.09 -13.03 8.61
C LEU A 83 15.03 -12.81 9.81
N GLU A 84 14.82 -13.52 10.92
CA GLU A 84 15.75 -13.48 12.05
C GLU A 84 17.03 -14.28 11.75
N THR A 85 16.92 -15.38 11.01
CA THR A 85 18.07 -16.22 10.63
C THR A 85 18.90 -15.61 9.51
N GLU A 86 20.21 -15.86 9.51
CA GLU A 86 21.15 -15.33 8.51
C GLU A 86 20.82 -15.83 7.10
N ASP A 87 20.51 -17.13 6.96
CA ASP A 87 20.06 -17.73 5.70
C ASP A 87 18.82 -17.02 5.16
N GLY A 88 17.86 -16.70 6.03
CA GLY A 88 16.64 -16.04 5.63
C GLY A 88 16.88 -14.60 5.20
N LYS A 89 17.77 -13.87 5.87
CA LYS A 89 18.23 -12.53 5.43
C LYS A 89 18.94 -12.60 4.08
N MET A 90 19.77 -13.62 3.83
CA MET A 90 20.38 -13.81 2.51
C MET A 90 19.32 -14.08 1.43
N THR A 91 18.35 -14.97 1.68
CA THR A 91 17.28 -15.23 0.71
C THR A 91 16.42 -13.99 0.45
N PHE A 92 16.18 -13.17 1.47
CA PHE A 92 15.49 -11.89 1.34
C PHE A 92 16.27 -10.91 0.48
N ASN A 93 17.57 -10.75 0.74
CA ASN A 93 18.44 -9.86 -0.03
C ASN A 93 18.54 -10.29 -1.49
N CYS A 94 18.66 -11.60 -1.75
CA CYS A 94 18.61 -12.14 -3.11
C CYS A 94 17.27 -11.83 -3.79
N SER A 95 16.16 -12.10 -3.09
CA SER A 95 14.80 -11.81 -3.58
C SER A 95 14.57 -10.32 -3.88
N TRP A 96 15.15 -9.44 -3.06
CA TRP A 96 15.04 -7.99 -3.19
C TRP A 96 15.90 -7.47 -4.35
N LYS A 97 17.15 -7.92 -4.49
CA LYS A 97 18.04 -7.56 -5.61
C LYS A 97 17.45 -7.97 -6.96
N ASN A 98 16.93 -9.20 -7.06
CA ASN A 98 16.31 -9.69 -8.30
C ASN A 98 15.12 -8.83 -8.72
N ARG A 99 14.39 -8.22 -7.78
CA ARG A 99 13.22 -7.38 -8.09
C ARG A 99 13.60 -5.94 -8.38
N LYS A 100 14.67 -5.44 -7.78
CA LYS A 100 15.21 -4.11 -8.10
C LYS A 100 15.71 -4.01 -9.54
N ASN A 101 16.40 -5.03 -10.01
CA ASN A 101 16.98 -5.04 -11.36
C ASN A 101 15.94 -5.20 -12.49
N ILE A 102 14.68 -5.46 -12.16
CA ILE A 102 13.58 -5.61 -13.14
C ILE A 102 12.71 -4.34 -13.21
N ALA A 103 12.82 -3.46 -12.20
CA ALA A 103 12.03 -2.23 -12.10
C ALA A 103 12.71 -0.99 -12.70
N LEU A 104 13.99 -1.09 -13.10
CA LEU A 104 14.79 -0.10 -13.82
C LEU A 104 15.12 -0.65 -15.22
#